data_AF-A0A258UTD5-F1
#
_entry.id   AF-A0A258UTD5-F1
#
_cell.length_a   1.000
_cell.length_b   1.000
_cell.length_c   1.000
_cell.angle_alpha   90.00
_cell.angle_beta   90.00
_cell.angle_gamma   90.00
#
_symmetry.space_group_name_H-M   'P 1'
#
loop_
_entity.id
_entity.type
_entity.pdbx_description
1 polymer ?
#
loop_
_entity_poly.entity_id
_entity_poly.type
_entity_poly.pdbx_seq_one_letter_code
_entity_poly.pdbx_strand_id
1 'polypeptide(L)'
;MTEILVLYYSQGGAVRDMAQLIARGVESVNGAKARIRTVPKVSANCEATEPDIPASGAPYVELADLEACAGLALGSPTRFGNMAAPMKYFLDGTAGLWLKGALIGKPGAVFTSSGSMHGGNESTLLTMMLPLMHHGMLILGLPYSEPILSSTKTGGTPYGASHIGGAMDDQPISEDERKLCMALGTMSLTLEAQQFLFSTQSGILSTHSEKFAGYPFGSVAPFVLSHQGMPTILISSIAEHTKNIIHNGHVSLLVFAGEEDLQANARLTLLAKAEQTDKNNLLMRERYLRYMPQAAQYFDMHDFTFYTLYITHARYIAGFGKMGWINGEDILLPTQPLFIEEASILDHMNTDHQHNLIAYCQHYHQVNTDRVEMIGIDPLGFDVRTQQSQRLRFPFAEPISNAEEARIALIDMAKACRV
;
A
#
# COMPACT_ATOMS: atom_id res chain seq x y z
N MET A 1 -16.98 -5.51 2.61
CA MET A 1 -16.18 -5.01 3.75
C MET A 1 -15.10 -6.04 3.99
N THR A 2 -13.84 -5.64 3.85
CA THR A 2 -12.66 -6.51 3.87
C THR A 2 -12.25 -6.77 5.32
N GLU A 3 -12.40 -8.01 5.79
CA GLU A 3 -12.09 -8.34 7.19
C GLU A 3 -10.65 -8.81 7.36
N ILE A 4 -9.88 -8.11 8.20
CA ILE A 4 -8.51 -8.48 8.59
C ILE A 4 -8.56 -9.13 9.97
N LEU A 5 -8.01 -10.34 10.06
CA LEU A 5 -7.90 -11.06 11.33
C LEU A 5 -6.68 -10.57 12.10
N VAL A 6 -6.89 -10.00 13.28
CA VAL A 6 -5.82 -9.69 14.23
C VAL A 6 -5.82 -10.80 15.29
N LEU A 7 -4.97 -11.80 15.08
CA LEU A 7 -4.86 -12.96 15.95
C LEU A 7 -3.66 -12.79 16.87
N TYR A 8 -3.87 -12.89 18.19
CA TYR A 8 -2.76 -12.75 19.15
C TYR A 8 -2.80 -13.76 20.28
N TYR A 9 -1.65 -13.98 20.91
CA TYR A 9 -1.57 -14.52 22.27
C TYR A 9 -0.97 -13.47 23.19
N SER A 10 -1.49 -13.29 24.40
CA SER A 10 -0.92 -12.37 25.38
C SER A 10 -1.04 -12.93 26.80
N GLN A 11 0.03 -12.77 27.59
CA GLN A 11 0.05 -13.16 28.99
C GLN A 11 0.01 -11.94 29.93
N GLY A 12 0.84 -10.92 29.68
CA GLY A 12 0.92 -9.70 30.49
C GLY A 12 0.14 -8.50 29.93
N GLY A 13 -0.52 -8.66 28.79
CA GLY A 13 -1.41 -7.64 28.22
C GLY A 13 -0.78 -6.82 27.09
N ALA A 14 0.54 -6.61 27.08
CA ALA A 14 1.19 -5.77 26.07
C ALA A 14 0.85 -6.16 24.61
N VAL A 15 0.94 -7.45 24.27
CA VAL A 15 0.59 -7.93 22.91
C VAL A 15 -0.89 -7.73 22.57
N ARG A 16 -1.78 -7.80 23.57
CA ARG A 16 -3.21 -7.50 23.37
C ARG A 16 -3.40 -6.03 23.06
N ASP A 17 -2.70 -5.16 23.77
CA ASP A 17 -2.82 -3.72 23.62
C ASP A 17 -2.25 -3.28 22.25
N MET A 18 -1.14 -3.91 21.79
CA MET A 18 -0.67 -3.79 20.41
C MET A 18 -1.70 -4.28 19.38
N ALA A 19 -2.33 -5.44 19.62
CA ALA A 19 -3.37 -5.97 18.74
C ALA A 19 -4.56 -5.00 18.59
N GLN A 20 -4.94 -4.30 19.66
CA GLN A 20 -5.97 -3.26 19.61
C GLN A 20 -5.54 -2.05 18.79
N LEU A 21 -4.26 -1.65 18.85
CA LEU A 21 -3.73 -0.55 18.04
C LEU A 21 -3.66 -0.91 16.56
N ILE A 22 -3.24 -2.13 16.24
CA ILE A 22 -3.26 -2.66 14.87
C ILE A 22 -4.71 -2.73 14.36
N ALA A 23 -5.64 -3.20 15.19
CA ALA A 23 -7.06 -3.22 14.82
C ALA A 23 -7.61 -1.82 14.53
N ARG A 24 -7.21 -0.80 15.30
CA ARG A 24 -7.55 0.60 15.00
C ARG A 24 -6.95 1.08 13.68
N GLY A 25 -5.73 0.67 13.35
CA GLY A 25 -5.11 0.95 12.05
C GLY A 25 -5.83 0.25 10.89
N VAL A 26 -6.32 -0.97 11.10
CA VAL A 26 -7.19 -1.64 10.12
C VAL A 26 -8.50 -0.87 9.95
N GLU A 27 -9.13 -0.46 11.05
CA GLU A 27 -10.43 0.23 11.04
C GLU A 27 -10.36 1.68 10.54
N SER A 28 -9.17 2.30 10.48
CA SER A 28 -9.01 3.62 9.84
C SER A 28 -9.06 3.54 8.31
N VAL A 29 -8.85 2.36 7.73
CA VAL A 29 -8.97 2.14 6.28
C VAL A 29 -10.43 1.95 5.92
N ASN A 30 -10.96 2.83 5.07
CA ASN A 30 -12.36 2.76 4.63
C ASN A 30 -12.68 1.40 3.98
N GLY A 31 -13.78 0.78 4.39
CA GLY A 31 -14.21 -0.52 3.89
C GLY A 31 -13.47 -1.73 4.48
N ALA A 32 -12.46 -1.52 5.35
CA ALA A 32 -11.81 -2.57 6.11
C ALA A 32 -12.40 -2.68 7.53
N LYS A 33 -12.30 -3.87 8.11
CA LYS A 33 -12.78 -4.15 9.47
C LYS A 33 -11.85 -5.12 10.17
N ALA A 34 -11.49 -4.80 11.41
CA ALA A 34 -10.70 -5.71 12.23
C ALA A 34 -11.56 -6.78 12.89
N ARG A 35 -11.12 -8.03 12.83
CA ARG A 35 -11.63 -9.13 13.64
C ARG A 35 -10.54 -9.54 14.61
N ILE A 36 -10.69 -9.21 15.89
CA ILE A 36 -9.70 -9.56 16.91
C ILE A 36 -10.04 -10.95 17.49
N ARG A 37 -9.02 -11.82 17.58
CA ARG A 37 -9.12 -13.16 18.19
C ARG A 37 -7.89 -13.48 19.02
N THR A 38 -8.02 -14.43 19.94
CA THR A 38 -6.89 -14.98 20.70
C THR A 38 -6.83 -16.51 20.66
N VAL A 39 -5.77 -17.10 21.21
CA VAL A 39 -5.60 -18.56 21.34
C VAL A 39 -5.62 -18.98 22.81
N PRO A 40 -6.14 -20.17 23.13
CA PRO A 40 -6.15 -20.67 24.51
C PRO A 40 -4.74 -21.04 24.98
N LYS A 41 -4.53 -21.05 26.30
CA LYS A 41 -3.28 -21.56 26.89
C LYS A 41 -3.15 -23.06 26.61
N VAL A 42 -1.90 -23.53 26.52
CA VAL A 42 -1.59 -24.96 26.36
C VAL A 42 -1.14 -25.52 27.70
N SER A 43 -1.75 -26.62 28.11
CA SER A 43 -1.43 -27.37 29.33
C SER A 43 -0.65 -28.63 28.99
N ALA A 44 0.24 -29.06 29.87
CA ALA A 44 0.93 -30.35 29.76
C ALA A 44 0.03 -31.53 30.20
N ASN A 45 -1.07 -31.25 30.90
CA ASN A 45 -2.05 -32.25 31.33
C ASN A 45 -3.16 -32.36 30.27
N CYS A 46 -3.58 -33.58 29.94
CA CYS A 46 -4.56 -33.87 28.88
C CYS A 46 -6.03 -33.62 29.28
N GLU A 47 -6.27 -33.03 30.44
CA GLU A 47 -7.61 -32.61 30.85
C GLU A 47 -7.84 -31.17 30.40
N ALA A 48 -8.92 -30.93 29.64
CA ALA A 48 -9.29 -29.58 29.24
C ALA A 48 -9.66 -28.78 30.50
N THR A 49 -8.80 -27.83 30.90
CA THR A 49 -8.97 -27.07 32.15
C THR A 49 -9.65 -25.71 31.98
N GLU A 50 -9.74 -25.17 30.76
CA GLU A 50 -10.34 -23.85 30.50
C GLU A 50 -11.60 -23.94 29.62
N PRO A 51 -12.59 -23.04 29.78
CA PRO A 51 -13.80 -23.02 28.96
C PRO A 51 -13.52 -22.68 27.49
N ASP A 52 -14.43 -23.04 26.58
CA ASP A 52 -14.34 -22.70 25.15
C ASP A 52 -14.44 -21.18 24.85
N ILE A 53 -14.75 -20.37 25.87
CA ILE A 53 -14.82 -18.91 25.78
C ILE A 53 -13.89 -18.34 26.87
N PRO A 54 -12.96 -17.43 26.52
CA PRO A 54 -12.09 -16.82 27.51
C PRO A 54 -12.90 -16.00 28.52
N ALA A 55 -12.48 -16.04 29.79
CA ALA A 55 -13.12 -15.27 30.87
C ALA A 55 -13.02 -13.74 30.67
N SER A 56 -12.05 -13.27 29.89
CA SER A 56 -11.87 -11.87 29.49
C SER A 56 -11.02 -11.77 28.22
N GLY A 57 -11.20 -10.70 27.44
CA GLY A 57 -10.44 -10.45 26.22
C GLY A 57 -11.20 -10.82 24.94
N ALA A 58 -10.45 -11.06 23.86
CA ALA A 58 -11.05 -11.41 22.56
C ALA A 58 -11.47 -12.89 22.54
N PRO A 59 -12.52 -13.27 21.78
CA PRO A 59 -12.91 -14.67 21.62
C PRO A 59 -11.76 -15.54 21.09
N TYR A 60 -11.79 -16.84 21.39
CA TYR A 60 -10.85 -17.76 20.79
C TYR A 60 -11.06 -17.88 19.28
N VAL A 61 -9.96 -18.03 18.56
CA VAL A 61 -9.95 -18.18 17.11
C VAL A 61 -10.50 -19.54 16.69
N GLU A 62 -11.26 -19.56 15.61
CA GLU A 62 -11.67 -20.78 14.91
C GLU A 62 -10.93 -20.88 13.57
N LEU A 63 -10.79 -22.09 13.02
CA LEU A 63 -10.17 -22.27 11.69
C LEU A 63 -10.93 -21.52 10.59
N ALA A 64 -12.24 -21.35 10.74
CA ALA A 64 -13.07 -20.55 9.84
C ALA A 64 -12.69 -19.06 9.84
N ASP A 65 -12.14 -18.52 10.95
CA ASP A 65 -11.66 -17.14 10.99
C ASP A 65 -10.48 -16.94 10.02
N LEU A 66 -9.56 -17.91 9.94
CA LEU A 66 -8.42 -17.90 9.01
C LEU A 66 -8.87 -18.07 7.55
N GLU A 67 -9.84 -18.94 7.31
CA GLU A 67 -10.36 -19.18 5.96
C GLU A 67 -11.13 -17.97 5.42
N ALA A 68 -11.91 -17.29 6.27
CA ALA A 68 -12.73 -16.16 5.87
C ALA A 68 -12.01 -14.81 5.81
N CYS A 69 -10.88 -14.63 6.52
CA CYS A 69 -10.20 -13.34 6.53
C CYS A 69 -9.55 -13.00 5.18
N ALA A 70 -9.46 -11.71 4.86
CA ALA A 70 -8.72 -11.23 3.70
C ALA A 70 -7.20 -11.12 3.97
N GLY A 71 -6.81 -10.99 5.25
CA GLY A 71 -5.43 -10.92 5.71
C GLY A 71 -5.30 -11.24 7.19
N LEU A 72 -4.07 -11.43 7.66
CA LEU A 72 -3.73 -11.83 9.03
C LEU A 72 -2.65 -10.93 9.62
N ALA A 73 -2.90 -10.35 10.79
CA ALA A 73 -1.86 -9.83 11.67
C ALA A 73 -1.71 -10.80 12.86
N LEU A 74 -0.54 -11.41 13.00
CA LEU A 74 -0.25 -12.45 13.99
C LEU A 74 0.65 -11.93 15.11
N GLY A 75 0.16 -11.99 16.35
CA GLY A 75 0.84 -11.46 17.53
C GLY A 75 1.23 -12.53 18.55
N SER A 76 2.45 -12.48 19.07
CA SER A 76 2.86 -13.33 20.18
C SER A 76 3.91 -12.63 21.04
N PRO A 77 3.98 -12.87 22.36
CA PRO A 77 5.13 -12.45 23.14
C PRO A 77 6.35 -13.29 22.73
N THR A 78 7.52 -12.71 22.96
CA THR A 78 8.82 -13.34 22.69
C THR A 78 9.16 -14.39 23.75
N ARG A 79 9.47 -15.61 23.30
CA ARG A 79 9.97 -16.73 24.10
C ARG A 79 11.23 -17.30 23.44
N PHE A 80 12.40 -16.90 23.96
CA PHE A 80 13.71 -17.32 23.44
C PHE A 80 13.88 -17.04 21.93
N GLY A 81 13.43 -15.87 21.47
CA GLY A 81 13.47 -15.50 20.05
C GLY A 81 12.44 -16.21 19.17
N ASN A 82 11.38 -16.77 19.75
CA ASN A 82 10.28 -17.43 19.04
C ASN A 82 8.92 -17.04 19.65
N MET A 83 7.83 -17.44 18.99
CA MET A 83 6.47 -17.30 19.51
C MET A 83 6.24 -18.17 20.74
N ALA A 84 5.20 -17.84 21.51
CA ALA A 84 4.76 -18.62 22.65
C ALA A 84 4.12 -19.95 22.21
N ALA A 85 4.29 -20.98 23.04
CA ALA A 85 3.76 -22.31 22.78
C ALA A 85 2.26 -22.33 22.40
N PRO A 86 1.36 -21.54 23.03
CA PRO A 86 -0.03 -21.43 22.62
C PRO A 86 -0.24 -21.04 21.15
N MET A 87 0.51 -20.05 20.67
CA MET A 87 0.42 -19.61 19.28
C MET A 87 0.94 -20.68 18.34
N LYS A 88 2.07 -21.30 18.69
CA LYS A 88 2.66 -22.39 17.90
C LYS A 88 1.73 -23.60 17.80
N TYR A 89 1.12 -23.99 18.92
CA TYR A 89 0.18 -25.11 18.99
C TYR A 89 -1.03 -24.87 18.09
N PHE A 90 -1.61 -23.67 18.11
CA PHE A 90 -2.71 -23.31 17.21
C PHE A 90 -2.29 -23.41 15.74
N LEU A 91 -1.14 -22.83 15.37
CA LEU A 91 -0.64 -22.89 13.99
C LEU A 91 -0.35 -24.33 13.53
N ASP A 92 0.17 -25.19 14.40
CA ASP A 92 0.41 -26.59 14.07
C ASP A 92 -0.90 -27.36 13.79
N GLY A 93 -2.02 -26.90 14.36
CA GLY A 93 -3.37 -27.38 14.06
C GLY A 93 -3.93 -26.97 12.69
N THR A 94 -3.24 -26.14 11.92
CA THR A 94 -3.75 -25.57 10.65
C THR A 94 -3.42 -26.40 9.40
N ALA A 95 -2.90 -27.64 9.55
CA ALA A 95 -2.51 -28.50 8.43
C ALA A 95 -3.62 -28.70 7.37
N GLY A 96 -4.88 -28.77 7.80
CA GLY A 96 -6.03 -28.87 6.88
C GLY A 96 -6.23 -27.63 6.00
N LEU A 97 -5.96 -26.43 6.52
CA LEU A 97 -6.01 -25.18 5.75
C LEU A 97 -4.85 -25.07 4.78
N TRP A 98 -3.66 -25.54 5.21
CA TRP A 98 -2.46 -25.60 4.37
C TRP A 98 -2.68 -26.50 3.14
N LEU A 99 -3.19 -27.73 3.34
CA LEU A 99 -3.47 -28.68 2.25
C LEU A 99 -4.46 -28.13 1.22
N LYS A 100 -5.41 -27.28 1.65
CA LYS A 100 -6.39 -26.63 0.78
C LYS A 100 -5.88 -25.34 0.13
N GLY A 101 -4.73 -24.83 0.54
CA GLY A 101 -4.21 -23.54 0.08
C GLY A 101 -5.05 -22.35 0.54
N ALA A 102 -5.79 -22.46 1.65
CA ALA A 102 -6.79 -21.48 2.07
C ALA A 102 -6.22 -20.08 2.39
N LEU A 103 -4.92 -19.99 2.67
CA LEU A 103 -4.22 -18.75 3.00
C LEU A 103 -3.31 -18.23 1.87
N ILE A 104 -3.24 -18.92 0.73
CA ILE A 104 -2.37 -18.55 -0.38
C ILE A 104 -2.75 -17.15 -0.90
N GLY A 105 -1.75 -16.27 -1.02
CA GLY A 105 -1.92 -14.92 -1.56
C GLY A 105 -2.57 -13.91 -0.61
N LYS A 106 -2.97 -14.33 0.61
CA LYS A 106 -3.47 -13.40 1.63
C LYS A 106 -2.30 -12.65 2.29
N PRO A 107 -2.42 -11.34 2.52
CA PRO A 107 -1.43 -10.58 3.31
C PRO A 107 -1.27 -11.11 4.74
N GLY A 108 -0.03 -11.20 5.21
CA GLY A 108 0.34 -11.64 6.54
C GLY A 108 1.36 -10.71 7.18
N ALA A 109 1.07 -10.17 8.36
CA ALA A 109 1.98 -9.36 9.15
C ALA A 109 2.19 -10.00 10.53
N VAL A 110 3.30 -9.71 11.18
CA VAL A 110 3.62 -10.21 12.52
C VAL A 110 3.96 -9.07 13.46
N PHE A 111 3.65 -9.24 14.75
CA PHE A 111 4.01 -8.30 15.80
C PHE A 111 4.36 -9.03 17.11
N THR A 112 5.19 -8.41 17.95
CA THR A 112 5.70 -9.05 19.16
C THR A 112 5.91 -8.08 20.31
N SER A 113 6.06 -8.61 21.51
CA SER A 113 6.57 -7.88 22.65
C SER A 113 7.63 -8.71 23.39
N SER A 114 8.66 -8.05 23.90
CA SER A 114 9.72 -8.66 24.71
C SER A 114 10.04 -7.81 25.93
N GLY A 115 10.75 -8.38 26.91
CA GLY A 115 11.11 -7.66 28.14
C GLY A 115 12.36 -6.76 28.03
N SER A 116 13.08 -6.77 26.91
CA SER A 116 14.29 -5.94 26.72
C SER A 116 14.63 -5.73 25.24
N MET A 117 15.49 -4.74 24.94
CA MET A 117 15.98 -4.46 23.58
C MET A 117 16.52 -5.70 22.87
N HIS A 118 17.27 -6.53 23.58
CA HIS A 118 17.88 -7.75 23.03
C HIS A 118 17.09 -9.01 23.39
N GLY A 119 15.82 -8.87 23.80
CA GLY A 119 14.95 -9.96 24.21
C GLY A 119 14.58 -10.92 23.07
N GLY A 120 14.93 -10.58 21.82
CA GLY A 120 14.71 -11.40 20.63
C GLY A 120 13.51 -10.95 19.79
N ASN A 121 13.23 -9.64 19.73
CA ASN A 121 12.12 -9.07 18.96
C ASN A 121 12.19 -9.49 17.48
N GLU A 122 13.31 -9.18 16.80
CA GLU A 122 13.51 -9.47 15.38
C GLU A 122 13.48 -10.97 15.11
N SER A 123 14.16 -11.77 15.91
CA SER A 123 14.17 -13.23 15.77
C SER A 123 12.77 -13.83 15.91
N THR A 124 11.97 -13.32 16.85
CA THR A 124 10.58 -13.77 17.06
C THR A 124 9.72 -13.44 15.85
N LEU A 125 9.82 -12.22 15.32
CA LEU A 125 9.08 -11.81 14.12
C LEU A 125 9.48 -12.68 12.91
N LEU A 126 10.78 -12.83 12.65
CA LEU A 126 11.28 -13.65 11.55
C LEU A 126 10.84 -15.12 11.65
N THR A 127 10.91 -15.71 12.83
CA THR A 127 10.47 -17.10 13.03
C THR A 127 8.96 -17.26 12.95
N MET A 128 8.18 -16.24 13.33
CA MET A 128 6.73 -16.20 13.14
C MET A 128 6.32 -16.10 11.66
N MET A 129 7.15 -15.51 10.80
CA MET A 129 6.87 -15.46 9.36
C MET A 129 6.99 -16.83 8.68
N LEU A 130 7.87 -17.71 9.18
CA LEU A 130 8.11 -19.04 8.58
C LEU A 130 6.83 -19.86 8.36
N PRO A 131 5.97 -20.11 9.37
CA PRO A 131 4.73 -20.85 9.15
C PRO A 131 3.77 -20.13 8.20
N LEU A 132 3.74 -18.79 8.19
CA LEU A 132 2.88 -18.03 7.27
C LEU A 132 3.36 -18.17 5.81
N MET A 133 4.67 -18.21 5.58
CA MET A 133 5.24 -18.49 4.25
C MET A 133 4.94 -19.91 3.78
N HIS A 134 4.98 -20.91 4.67
CA HIS A 134 4.55 -22.27 4.33
C HIS A 134 3.08 -22.35 3.89
N HIS A 135 2.23 -21.48 4.45
CA HIS A 135 0.84 -21.28 4.05
C HIS A 135 0.66 -20.49 2.74
N GLY A 136 1.74 -19.97 2.15
CA GLY A 136 1.70 -19.19 0.91
C GLY A 136 1.21 -17.75 1.09
N MET A 137 1.25 -17.22 2.31
CA MET A 137 0.86 -15.83 2.60
C MET A 137 1.92 -14.84 2.11
N LEU A 138 1.48 -13.61 1.86
CA LEU A 138 2.33 -12.50 1.45
C LEU A 138 2.81 -11.76 2.69
N ILE A 139 4.08 -11.90 3.04
CA ILE A 139 4.62 -11.32 4.26
C ILE A 139 4.79 -9.80 4.10
N LEU A 140 4.20 -9.07 5.05
CA LEU A 140 4.25 -7.63 5.18
C LEU A 140 4.96 -7.26 6.49
N GLY A 141 5.90 -6.33 6.39
CA GLY A 141 6.59 -5.70 7.53
C GLY A 141 6.54 -4.19 7.41
N LEU A 142 7.09 -3.45 8.38
CA LEU A 142 7.06 -2.00 8.35
C LEU A 142 8.15 -1.45 7.41
N PRO A 143 7.82 -0.69 6.36
CA PRO A 143 8.82 -0.09 5.47
C PRO A 143 9.52 1.11 6.14
N TYR A 144 10.78 1.39 5.76
CA TYR A 144 11.50 2.60 6.22
C TYR A 144 10.90 3.92 5.71
N SER A 145 9.85 3.88 4.89
CA SER A 145 8.99 5.04 4.66
C SER A 145 8.26 5.49 5.93
N GLU A 146 8.18 4.64 6.96
CA GLU A 146 7.87 5.02 8.35
C GLU A 146 9.14 5.56 9.02
N PRO A 147 9.35 6.89 9.10
CA PRO A 147 10.64 7.46 9.49
C PRO A 147 11.02 7.12 10.94
N ILE A 148 10.02 6.83 11.78
CA ILE A 148 10.15 6.45 13.18
C ILE A 148 11.00 5.18 13.35
N LEU A 149 11.02 4.27 12.38
CA LEU A 149 11.84 3.06 12.43
C LEU A 149 13.34 3.36 12.57
N SER A 150 13.80 4.51 12.07
CA SER A 150 15.21 4.90 12.11
C SER A 150 15.63 5.50 13.46
N SER A 151 14.68 5.95 14.28
CA SER A 151 14.96 6.72 15.50
C SER A 151 14.41 6.11 16.79
N THR A 152 13.43 5.20 16.69
CA THR A 152 12.82 4.53 17.86
C THR A 152 13.85 3.79 18.71
N LYS A 153 13.65 3.86 20.03
CA LYS A 153 14.49 3.19 21.05
C LYS A 153 13.71 2.28 21.98
N THR A 154 12.41 2.10 21.73
CA THR A 154 11.51 1.37 22.62
C THR A 154 10.91 0.14 21.94
N GLY A 155 10.93 0.09 20.61
CA GLY A 155 10.36 -1.00 19.83
C GLY A 155 10.04 -0.52 18.42
N GLY A 156 9.78 -1.45 17.52
CA GLY A 156 9.65 -1.18 16.09
C GLY A 156 10.81 -1.79 15.30
N THR A 157 10.47 -2.57 14.28
CA THR A 157 11.44 -3.18 13.37
C THR A 157 10.85 -3.22 11.96
N PRO A 158 11.67 -3.30 10.90
CA PRO A 158 11.14 -3.48 9.55
C PRO A 158 10.42 -4.83 9.36
N TYR A 159 10.63 -5.79 10.26
CA TYR A 159 9.98 -7.11 10.22
C TYR A 159 8.57 -7.10 10.84
N GLY A 160 8.18 -6.02 11.51
CA GLY A 160 6.91 -5.93 12.20
C GLY A 160 6.97 -5.03 13.42
N ALA A 161 5.79 -4.62 13.91
CA ALA A 161 5.69 -3.82 15.13
C ALA A 161 6.20 -4.63 16.32
N SER A 162 7.05 -4.02 17.14
CA SER A 162 7.53 -4.65 18.38
C SER A 162 7.42 -3.68 19.56
N HIS A 163 7.36 -4.23 20.76
CA HIS A 163 7.33 -3.46 22.01
C HIS A 163 8.30 -4.02 23.05
N ILE A 164 9.00 -3.13 23.76
CA ILE A 164 9.87 -3.49 24.89
C ILE A 164 9.19 -3.14 26.21
N GLY A 165 8.56 -4.14 26.83
CA GLY A 165 7.76 -4.00 28.06
C GLY A 165 8.57 -3.95 29.36
N GLY A 166 9.90 -4.10 29.30
CA GLY A 166 10.74 -4.17 30.49
C GLY A 166 10.66 -5.55 31.18
N ALA A 167 11.57 -5.79 32.14
CA ALA A 167 11.73 -7.11 32.76
C ALA A 167 10.49 -7.59 33.53
N MET A 168 9.66 -6.64 34.00
CA MET A 168 8.43 -6.91 34.74
C MET A 168 7.16 -6.66 33.91
N ASP A 169 7.28 -6.44 32.59
CA ASP A 169 6.18 -6.03 31.72
C ASP A 169 5.46 -4.75 32.22
N ASP A 170 6.27 -3.78 32.69
CA ASP A 170 5.83 -2.57 33.38
C ASP A 170 6.01 -1.28 32.54
N GLN A 171 6.68 -1.36 31.39
CA GLN A 171 6.82 -0.25 30.47
C GLN A 171 5.57 -0.14 29.58
N PRO A 172 4.97 1.06 29.45
CA PRO A 172 3.83 1.25 28.57
C PRO A 172 4.26 1.26 27.10
N ILE A 173 3.32 0.95 26.21
CA ILE A 173 3.50 1.15 24.76
C ILE A 173 3.77 2.64 24.51
N SER A 174 4.93 2.93 23.92
CA SER A 174 5.39 4.28 23.59
C SER A 174 4.60 4.87 22.42
N GLU A 175 4.74 6.18 22.22
CA GLU A 175 4.06 6.84 21.10
C GLU A 175 4.61 6.41 19.74
N ASP A 176 5.90 6.11 19.67
CA ASP A 176 6.54 5.58 18.46
C ASP A 176 5.97 4.20 18.11
N GLU A 177 5.94 3.30 19.09
CA GLU A 177 5.37 1.95 18.93
C GLU A 177 3.88 1.99 18.59
N ARG A 178 3.13 2.95 19.16
CA ARG A 178 1.72 3.17 18.84
C ARG A 178 1.53 3.47 17.37
N LYS A 179 2.30 4.44 16.83
CA LYS A 179 2.25 4.81 15.43
C LYS A 179 2.63 3.65 14.53
N LEU A 180 3.68 2.90 14.87
CA LEU A 180 4.10 1.72 14.13
C LEU A 180 3.07 0.58 14.16
N CYS A 181 2.36 0.38 15.29
CA CYS A 181 1.24 -0.56 15.36
C CYS A 181 0.08 -0.13 14.44
N MET A 182 -0.26 1.15 14.44
CA MET A 182 -1.30 1.68 13.54
C MET A 182 -0.88 1.54 12.07
N ALA A 183 0.36 1.87 11.73
CA ALA A 183 0.92 1.71 10.39
C ALA A 183 0.93 0.23 9.93
N LEU A 184 1.19 -0.72 10.85
CA LEU A 184 1.08 -2.15 10.54
C LEU A 184 -0.37 -2.56 10.23
N GLY A 185 -1.35 -1.89 10.84
CA GLY A 185 -2.78 -2.12 10.61
C GLY A 185 -3.32 -1.52 9.30
N THR A 186 -2.73 -0.41 8.83
CA THR A 186 -3.11 0.23 7.55
C THR A 186 -2.51 -0.48 6.33
N MET A 187 -1.72 -1.54 6.54
CA MET A 187 -1.02 -2.26 5.46
C MET A 187 -1.99 -2.93 4.48
N SER A 188 -2.23 -2.23 3.38
CA SER A 188 -3.02 -2.72 2.26
C SER A 188 -2.10 -2.87 1.05
N LEU A 189 -2.01 -4.08 0.50
CA LEU A 189 -1.34 -4.33 -0.78
C LEU A 189 -1.92 -3.43 -1.88
N THR A 190 -3.21 -3.08 -1.74
CA THR A 190 -3.90 -2.12 -2.61
C THR A 190 -3.33 -0.72 -2.47
N LEU A 191 -3.11 -0.23 -1.25
CA LEU A 191 -2.55 1.12 -1.03
C LEU A 191 -1.15 1.24 -1.63
N GLU A 192 -0.31 0.23 -1.43
CA GLU A 192 1.03 0.23 -2.00
C GLU A 192 1.00 0.12 -3.53
N ALA A 193 0.11 -0.71 -4.08
CA ALA A 193 -0.10 -0.78 -5.52
C ALA A 193 -0.59 0.56 -6.10
N GLN A 194 -1.48 1.27 -5.39
CA GLN A 194 -1.93 2.60 -5.78
C GLN A 194 -0.76 3.59 -5.75
N GLN A 195 -0.04 3.69 -4.63
CA GLN A 195 1.13 4.57 -4.50
C GLN A 195 2.17 4.29 -5.60
N PHE A 196 2.44 3.02 -5.89
CA PHE A 196 3.33 2.60 -6.96
C PHE A 196 2.82 2.98 -8.35
N LEU A 197 1.53 2.79 -8.63
CA LEU A 197 0.93 3.23 -9.89
C LEU A 197 1.14 4.74 -10.07
N PHE A 198 0.84 5.52 -9.04
CA PHE A 198 0.99 6.97 -9.06
C PHE A 198 2.44 7.44 -9.12
N SER A 199 3.43 6.66 -8.68
CA SER A 199 4.84 7.02 -8.88
C SER A 199 5.34 6.81 -10.32
N THR A 200 4.57 6.10 -11.16
CA THR A 200 4.94 5.81 -12.56
C THR A 200 4.19 6.69 -13.58
N GLN A 201 4.73 6.81 -14.79
CA GLN A 201 4.15 7.64 -15.88
C GLN A 201 4.25 7.00 -17.26
N SER A 202 4.84 5.82 -17.35
CA SER A 202 4.93 5.04 -18.58
C SER A 202 4.97 3.56 -18.25
N GLY A 203 4.54 2.74 -19.19
CA GLY A 203 4.53 1.30 -19.05
C GLY A 203 4.50 0.60 -20.41
N ILE A 204 4.42 -0.72 -20.37
CA ILE A 204 4.23 -1.56 -21.56
C ILE A 204 2.75 -1.90 -21.67
N LEU A 205 2.11 -1.34 -22.69
CA LEU A 205 0.74 -1.66 -23.08
C LEU A 205 0.75 -2.88 -24.00
N SER A 206 0.16 -3.97 -23.52
CA SER A 206 -0.06 -5.21 -24.25
C SER A 206 -1.49 -5.25 -24.79
N THR A 207 -1.61 -5.47 -26.10
CA THR A 207 -2.87 -5.50 -26.85
C THR A 207 -2.98 -6.77 -27.67
N HIS A 208 -4.19 -7.18 -28.06
CA HIS A 208 -4.38 -8.29 -28.99
C HIS A 208 -4.06 -7.84 -30.42
N SER A 209 -3.07 -8.44 -31.09
CA SER A 209 -2.73 -8.03 -32.45
C SER A 209 -3.86 -8.34 -33.43
N GLU A 210 -4.41 -7.31 -34.07
CA GLU A 210 -5.39 -7.46 -35.15
C GLU A 210 -4.73 -8.03 -36.41
N LYS A 211 -3.51 -7.55 -36.71
CA LYS A 211 -2.72 -7.98 -37.88
C LYS A 211 -2.20 -9.42 -37.78
N PHE A 212 -1.77 -9.86 -36.59
CA PHE A 212 -1.19 -11.19 -36.37
C PHE A 212 -1.99 -11.95 -35.32
N ALA A 213 -3.09 -12.56 -35.75
CA ALA A 213 -3.98 -13.32 -34.88
C ALA A 213 -3.22 -14.35 -34.02
N GLY A 214 -3.54 -14.39 -32.72
CA GLY A 214 -2.90 -15.26 -31.74
C GLY A 214 -1.66 -14.66 -31.05
N TYR A 215 -1.11 -13.54 -31.54
CA TYR A 215 0.03 -12.87 -30.91
C TYR A 215 -0.40 -11.64 -30.10
N PRO A 216 0.06 -11.49 -28.84
CA PRO A 216 -0.03 -10.21 -28.14
C PRO A 216 1.01 -9.24 -28.71
N PHE A 217 0.68 -7.95 -28.73
CA PHE A 217 1.56 -6.88 -29.16
C PHE A 217 1.81 -5.90 -28.03
N GLY A 218 3.08 -5.79 -27.60
CA GLY A 218 3.53 -4.84 -26.58
C GLY A 218 4.04 -3.55 -27.19
N SER A 219 3.66 -2.40 -26.63
CA SER A 219 4.19 -1.09 -27.01
C SER A 219 4.37 -0.19 -25.79
N VAL A 220 5.32 0.72 -25.84
CA VAL A 220 5.51 1.73 -24.77
C VAL A 220 4.35 2.71 -24.81
N ALA A 221 3.69 2.91 -23.66
CA ALA A 221 2.60 3.85 -23.52
C ALA A 221 2.88 4.82 -22.36
N PRO A 222 3.17 6.10 -22.64
CA PRO A 222 3.11 7.13 -21.62
C PRO A 222 1.64 7.36 -21.24
N PHE A 223 1.37 7.54 -19.95
CA PHE A 223 0.03 7.77 -19.44
C PHE A 223 0.02 8.85 -18.36
N VAL A 224 -1.15 9.45 -18.15
CA VAL A 224 -1.44 10.31 -17.00
C VAL A 224 -2.63 9.70 -16.27
N LEU A 225 -2.53 9.62 -14.94
CA LEU A 225 -3.62 9.11 -14.12
C LEU A 225 -4.69 10.19 -13.92
N SER A 226 -5.95 9.77 -14.03
CA SER A 226 -7.05 10.54 -13.45
C SER A 226 -6.93 10.56 -11.92
N HIS A 227 -7.69 11.42 -11.27
CA HIS A 227 -7.75 11.44 -9.80
C HIS A 227 -8.20 10.09 -9.21
N GLN A 228 -8.95 9.26 -9.97
CA GLN A 228 -9.43 7.94 -9.52
C GLN A 228 -8.34 6.87 -9.64
N GLY A 229 -7.16 7.22 -10.16
CA GLY A 229 -6.07 6.28 -10.42
C GLY A 229 -6.20 5.56 -11.77
N MET A 230 -6.97 6.10 -12.71
CA MET A 230 -7.20 5.46 -14.02
C MET A 230 -6.19 5.95 -15.06
N PRO A 231 -5.37 5.07 -15.65
CA PRO A 231 -4.44 5.46 -16.71
C PRO A 231 -5.19 5.98 -17.93
N THR A 232 -4.84 7.18 -18.37
CA THR A 232 -5.32 7.76 -19.62
C THR A 232 -4.13 7.97 -20.55
N ILE A 233 -4.22 7.40 -21.75
CA ILE A 233 -3.20 7.46 -22.80
C ILE A 233 -3.70 8.33 -23.95
N LEU A 234 -2.79 9.08 -24.57
CA LEU A 234 -3.05 9.85 -25.78
C LEU A 234 -2.39 9.14 -26.98
N ILE A 235 -3.19 8.50 -27.83
CA ILE A 235 -2.69 7.64 -28.90
C ILE A 235 -3.28 8.01 -30.26
N SER A 236 -2.48 7.82 -31.32
CA SER A 236 -2.87 8.10 -32.70
C SER A 236 -3.68 6.95 -33.30
N SER A 237 -4.71 7.27 -34.08
CA SER A 237 -5.54 6.31 -34.82
C SER A 237 -4.77 5.43 -35.81
N ILE A 238 -3.60 5.86 -36.28
CA ILE A 238 -2.77 5.05 -37.20
C ILE A 238 -1.83 4.07 -36.47
N ALA A 239 -1.64 4.24 -35.16
CA ALA A 239 -0.77 3.39 -34.37
C ALA A 239 -1.35 1.96 -34.24
N GLU A 240 -0.46 0.96 -34.23
CA GLU A 240 -0.88 -0.45 -34.25
C GLU A 240 -1.65 -0.83 -32.99
N HIS A 241 -1.24 -0.35 -31.81
CA HIS A 241 -2.00 -0.57 -30.58
C HIS A 241 -3.40 0.03 -30.63
N THR A 242 -3.63 1.12 -31.39
CA THR A 242 -4.95 1.75 -31.49
C THR A 242 -5.88 0.91 -32.34
N LYS A 243 -5.39 0.38 -33.48
CA LYS A 243 -6.15 -0.60 -34.29
C LYS A 243 -6.49 -1.85 -33.48
N ASN A 244 -5.51 -2.35 -32.71
CA ASN A 244 -5.70 -3.49 -31.82
C ASN A 244 -6.78 -3.21 -30.77
N ILE A 245 -6.77 -2.04 -30.11
CA ILE A 245 -7.77 -1.63 -29.12
C ILE A 245 -9.17 -1.52 -29.75
N ILE A 246 -9.29 -0.93 -30.94
CA ILE A 246 -10.57 -0.81 -31.67
C ILE A 246 -11.14 -2.21 -31.97
N HIS A 247 -10.29 -3.17 -32.34
CA HIS A 247 -10.70 -4.55 -32.57
C HIS A 247 -11.05 -5.28 -31.26
N ASN A 248 -10.26 -5.10 -30.21
CA ASN A 248 -10.48 -5.68 -28.88
C ASN A 248 -9.94 -4.76 -27.78
N GLY A 249 -10.86 -4.17 -27.02
CA GLY A 249 -10.53 -3.23 -25.95
C GLY A 249 -9.92 -3.86 -24.69
N HIS A 250 -9.81 -5.18 -24.59
CA HIS A 250 -9.12 -5.81 -23.46
C HIS A 250 -7.61 -5.65 -23.60
N VAL A 251 -7.00 -4.99 -22.63
CA VAL A 251 -5.57 -4.66 -22.64
C VAL A 251 -4.93 -4.99 -21.30
N SER A 252 -3.60 -5.07 -21.30
CA SER A 252 -2.82 -5.08 -20.08
C SER A 252 -1.79 -3.96 -20.08
N LEU A 253 -1.66 -3.22 -18.98
CA LEU A 253 -0.62 -2.22 -18.79
C LEU A 253 0.33 -2.69 -17.67
N LEU A 254 1.58 -2.98 -18.03
CA LEU A 254 2.65 -3.27 -17.08
C LEU A 254 3.42 -2.00 -16.75
N VAL A 255 3.46 -1.61 -15.48
CA VAL A 255 4.31 -0.54 -14.94
C VAL A 255 5.35 -1.14 -14.00
N PHE A 256 6.56 -0.59 -14.03
CA PHE A 256 7.73 -1.10 -13.29
C PHE A 256 8.71 0.03 -13.00
N ALA A 257 9.54 -0.12 -11.97
CA ALA A 257 10.64 0.81 -11.68
C ALA A 257 11.81 0.56 -12.64
N GLY A 258 12.40 1.63 -13.19
CA GLY A 258 13.50 1.57 -14.16
C GLY A 258 14.87 1.27 -13.56
N GLU A 259 14.96 0.30 -12.65
CA GLU A 259 16.18 -0.07 -11.94
C GLU A 259 16.90 -1.27 -12.58
N GLU A 260 18.15 -1.53 -12.13
CA GLU A 260 19.03 -2.57 -12.71
C GLU A 260 18.49 -4.00 -12.54
N ASP A 261 17.87 -4.35 -11.41
CA ASP A 261 17.26 -5.66 -11.17
C ASP A 261 15.73 -5.60 -11.31
N LEU A 262 15.24 -5.91 -12.51
CA LEU A 262 13.81 -5.90 -12.82
C LEU A 262 13.00 -7.01 -12.13
N GLN A 263 13.64 -8.08 -11.63
CA GLN A 263 12.94 -9.20 -11.00
C GLN A 263 12.83 -9.03 -9.48
N ALA A 264 13.81 -8.39 -8.86
CA ALA A 264 13.77 -8.06 -7.44
C ALA A 264 12.82 -6.90 -7.10
N ASN A 265 12.57 -6.00 -8.06
CA ASN A 265 11.85 -4.75 -7.83
C ASN A 265 10.33 -4.83 -7.99
N ALA A 266 9.63 -3.77 -7.62
CA ALA A 266 8.17 -3.71 -7.73
C ALA A 266 7.67 -3.62 -9.19
N ARG A 267 6.59 -4.33 -9.50
CA ARG A 267 5.87 -4.31 -10.78
C ARG A 267 4.37 -4.41 -10.54
N LEU A 268 3.61 -3.68 -11.34
CA LEU A 268 2.16 -3.71 -11.32
C LEU A 268 1.66 -3.96 -12.73
N THR A 269 0.88 -5.04 -12.89
CA THR A 269 0.20 -5.36 -14.14
C THR A 269 -1.28 -5.08 -13.98
N LEU A 270 -1.77 -4.09 -14.70
CA LEU A 270 -3.20 -3.78 -14.77
C LEU A 270 -3.82 -4.59 -15.90
N LEU A 271 -4.96 -5.25 -15.64
CA LEU A 271 -5.86 -5.76 -16.65
C LEU A 271 -7.00 -4.77 -16.79
N ALA A 272 -7.21 -4.22 -17.97
CA ALA A 272 -8.14 -3.13 -18.18
C ALA A 272 -8.93 -3.26 -19.48
N LYS A 273 -10.06 -2.57 -19.54
CA LYS A 273 -10.76 -2.28 -20.78
C LYS A 273 -10.41 -0.87 -21.23
N ALA A 274 -9.75 -0.73 -22.37
CA ALA A 274 -9.47 0.55 -23.00
C ALA A 274 -10.74 1.07 -23.68
N GLU A 275 -11.20 2.26 -23.29
CA GLU A 275 -12.33 2.93 -23.94
C GLU A 275 -11.91 4.33 -24.38
N GLN A 276 -12.31 4.70 -25.60
CA GLN A 276 -12.04 6.03 -26.14
C GLN A 276 -12.82 7.07 -25.33
N THR A 277 -12.14 8.13 -24.90
CA THR A 277 -12.74 9.24 -24.16
C THR A 277 -12.60 10.56 -24.92
N ASP A 278 -13.41 11.56 -24.53
CA ASP A 278 -13.43 12.85 -25.21
C ASP A 278 -12.11 13.61 -24.99
N LYS A 279 -11.37 13.81 -26.08
CA LYS A 279 -10.13 14.61 -26.09
C LYS A 279 -10.35 16.08 -25.74
N ASN A 280 -11.59 16.56 -25.81
CA ASN A 280 -11.97 17.92 -25.43
C ASN A 280 -12.38 18.05 -23.96
N ASN A 281 -12.27 16.98 -23.16
CA ASN A 281 -12.39 17.09 -21.71
C ASN A 281 -11.29 18.04 -21.19
N LEU A 282 -11.69 19.27 -20.84
CA LEU A 282 -10.76 20.34 -20.47
C LEU A 282 -9.93 19.96 -19.25
N LEU A 283 -10.56 19.40 -18.20
CA LEU A 283 -9.87 19.02 -16.97
C LEU A 283 -8.79 17.97 -17.23
N MET A 284 -9.12 16.94 -18.01
CA MET A 284 -8.14 15.89 -18.34
C MET A 284 -7.05 16.43 -19.26
N ARG A 285 -7.38 17.27 -20.25
CA ARG A 285 -6.39 17.90 -21.15
C ARG A 285 -5.40 18.76 -20.37
N GLU A 286 -5.88 19.62 -19.49
CA GLU A 286 -5.03 20.48 -18.66
C GLU A 286 -4.12 19.66 -17.76
N ARG A 287 -4.68 18.66 -17.05
CA ARG A 287 -3.87 17.75 -16.23
C ARG A 287 -2.84 17.00 -17.07
N TYR A 288 -3.22 16.49 -18.24
CA TYR A 288 -2.32 15.78 -19.14
C TYR A 288 -1.15 16.66 -19.57
N LEU A 289 -1.41 17.91 -19.94
CA LEU A 289 -0.37 18.86 -20.37
C LEU A 289 0.52 19.33 -19.22
N ARG A 290 0.03 19.39 -17.98
CA ARG A 290 0.89 19.64 -16.81
C ARG A 290 1.93 18.53 -16.64
N TYR A 291 1.56 17.26 -16.82
CA TYR A 291 2.49 16.13 -16.74
C TYR A 291 3.33 15.93 -18.01
N MET A 292 2.76 16.19 -19.20
CA MET A 292 3.40 15.96 -20.50
C MET A 292 3.27 17.19 -21.44
N PRO A 293 4.00 18.29 -21.18
CA PRO A 293 3.90 19.51 -21.99
C PRO A 293 4.20 19.30 -23.48
N GLN A 294 5.09 18.37 -23.79
CA GLN A 294 5.46 17.98 -25.16
C GLN A 294 4.30 17.38 -25.97
N ALA A 295 3.23 16.93 -25.30
CA ALA A 295 2.05 16.39 -25.96
C ALA A 295 1.13 17.48 -26.55
N ALA A 296 1.38 18.77 -26.28
CA ALA A 296 0.56 19.89 -26.75
C ALA A 296 0.29 19.83 -28.27
N GLN A 297 1.33 19.56 -29.06
CA GLN A 297 1.24 19.46 -30.52
C GLN A 297 0.31 18.32 -30.99
N TYR A 298 0.12 17.27 -30.20
CA TYR A 298 -0.72 16.13 -30.57
C TYR A 298 -2.21 16.45 -30.41
N PHE A 299 -2.59 17.40 -29.55
CA PHE A 299 -3.99 17.81 -29.40
C PHE A 299 -4.53 18.54 -30.63
N ASP A 300 -3.65 19.23 -31.37
CA ASP A 300 -4.00 19.90 -32.62
C ASP A 300 -4.14 18.93 -33.80
N MET A 301 -3.63 17.70 -33.63
CA MET A 301 -3.75 16.64 -34.63
C MET A 301 -5.10 15.91 -34.48
N HIS A 302 -5.74 15.62 -35.62
CA HIS A 302 -7.08 15.02 -35.62
C HIS A 302 -7.05 13.53 -35.28
N ASP A 303 -5.92 12.87 -35.53
CA ASP A 303 -5.73 11.44 -35.37
C ASP A 303 -5.42 11.01 -33.94
N PHE A 304 -5.08 11.92 -33.03
CA PHE A 304 -4.87 11.60 -31.62
C PHE A 304 -6.16 11.73 -30.80
N THR A 305 -6.40 10.73 -29.95
CA THR A 305 -7.56 10.65 -29.06
C THR A 305 -7.16 10.08 -27.71
N PHE A 306 -7.92 10.43 -26.66
CA PHE A 306 -7.72 9.81 -25.36
C PHE A 306 -8.35 8.42 -25.32
N TYR A 307 -7.65 7.52 -24.66
CA TYR A 307 -8.21 6.25 -24.19
C TYR A 307 -7.97 6.14 -22.70
N THR A 308 -9.03 5.88 -21.95
CA THR A 308 -8.95 5.61 -20.52
C THR A 308 -9.00 4.11 -20.30
N LEU A 309 -8.09 3.60 -19.46
CA LEU A 309 -7.98 2.20 -19.13
C LEU A 309 -8.81 1.90 -17.88
N TYR A 310 -10.01 1.35 -18.07
CA TYR A 310 -10.90 0.92 -17.00
C TYR A 310 -10.37 -0.36 -16.35
N ILE A 311 -9.72 -0.21 -15.20
CA ILE A 311 -9.06 -1.30 -14.50
C ILE A 311 -10.12 -2.31 -14.02
N THR A 312 -9.94 -3.56 -14.42
CA THR A 312 -10.79 -4.68 -14.00
C THR A 312 -10.14 -5.48 -12.88
N HIS A 313 -8.82 -5.68 -12.97
CA HIS A 313 -8.00 -6.36 -11.98
C HIS A 313 -6.59 -5.81 -12.04
N ALA A 314 -5.86 -5.95 -10.95
CA ALA A 314 -4.45 -5.63 -10.86
C ALA A 314 -3.67 -6.80 -10.26
N ARG A 315 -2.49 -7.07 -10.81
CA ARG A 315 -1.51 -7.99 -10.24
C ARG A 315 -0.32 -7.17 -9.79
N TYR A 316 -0.17 -7.01 -8.48
CA TYR A 316 0.97 -6.30 -7.91
C TYR A 316 2.00 -7.29 -7.39
N ILE A 317 3.27 -7.03 -7.66
CA ILE A 317 4.43 -7.75 -7.17
C ILE A 317 5.38 -6.70 -6.60
N ALA A 318 5.45 -6.53 -5.29
CA ALA A 318 6.28 -5.49 -4.65
C ALA A 318 7.77 -5.89 -4.54
N GLY A 319 8.10 -7.16 -4.80
CA GLY A 319 9.44 -7.73 -4.68
C GLY A 319 9.39 -9.21 -4.30
N PHE A 320 10.47 -9.77 -3.75
CA PHE A 320 10.53 -11.16 -3.32
C PHE A 320 9.43 -11.50 -2.31
N GLY A 321 8.55 -12.46 -2.66
CA GLY A 321 7.53 -13.01 -1.75
C GLY A 321 6.26 -12.16 -1.52
N LYS A 322 6.16 -10.97 -2.12
CA LYS A 322 5.03 -10.05 -1.92
C LYS A 322 4.28 -9.81 -3.23
N MET A 323 3.26 -10.62 -3.51
CA MET A 323 2.50 -10.58 -4.76
C MET A 323 1.02 -10.97 -4.66
N GLY A 324 0.09 -10.09 -5.05
CA GLY A 324 -1.35 -10.32 -4.89
C GLY A 324 -2.17 -9.86 -6.08
N TRP A 325 -3.32 -10.51 -6.26
CA TRP A 325 -4.38 -10.00 -7.15
C TRP A 325 -5.26 -9.03 -6.36
N ILE A 326 -5.63 -7.94 -7.00
CA ILE A 326 -6.46 -6.86 -6.45
C ILE A 326 -7.62 -6.65 -7.43
N ASN A 327 -8.85 -6.50 -6.94
CA ASN A 327 -9.99 -6.20 -7.80
C ASN A 327 -9.89 -4.76 -8.31
N GLY A 328 -10.42 -4.51 -9.51
CA GLY A 328 -10.39 -3.19 -10.12
C GLY A 328 -11.09 -2.12 -9.27
N GLU A 329 -12.16 -2.45 -8.56
CA GLU A 329 -12.85 -1.49 -7.68
C GLU A 329 -12.01 -1.07 -6.47
N ASP A 330 -11.17 -1.97 -5.95
CA ASP A 330 -10.34 -1.70 -4.77
C ASP A 330 -9.18 -0.76 -5.10
N ILE A 331 -8.67 -0.77 -6.35
CA ILE A 331 -7.57 0.09 -6.76
C ILE A 331 -8.01 1.55 -6.99
N LEU A 332 -9.30 1.80 -7.18
CA LEU A 332 -9.81 3.14 -7.46
C LEU A 332 -9.81 4.01 -6.19
N LEU A 333 -9.49 5.28 -6.37
CA LEU A 333 -9.52 6.26 -5.29
C LEU A 333 -10.84 7.05 -5.29
N PRO A 334 -11.33 7.48 -4.11
CA PRO A 334 -12.42 8.44 -4.02
C PRO A 334 -11.92 9.83 -4.45
N THR A 335 -12.68 10.57 -5.28
CA THR A 335 -12.13 11.76 -5.96
C THR A 335 -12.92 13.05 -5.84
N GLN A 336 -14.06 13.05 -5.15
CA GLN A 336 -14.88 14.26 -5.07
C GLN A 336 -14.79 14.90 -3.68
N PRO A 337 -14.57 16.23 -3.58
CA PRO A 337 -14.46 17.24 -4.66
C PRO A 337 -13.05 17.51 -5.25
N LEU A 338 -11.97 16.88 -4.77
CA LEU A 338 -10.57 17.25 -5.09
C LEU A 338 -10.28 17.52 -6.58
N PHE A 339 -10.85 16.73 -7.50
CA PHE A 339 -10.56 16.86 -8.92
C PHE A 339 -10.96 18.20 -9.55
N ILE A 340 -11.96 18.88 -8.99
CA ILE A 340 -12.42 20.20 -9.46
C ILE A 340 -11.54 21.30 -8.86
N GLU A 341 -11.03 21.06 -7.65
CA GLU A 341 -10.29 22.03 -6.85
C GLU A 341 -8.79 22.05 -7.19
N GLU A 342 -8.27 20.98 -7.81
CA GLU A 342 -6.85 20.81 -8.16
C GLU A 342 -6.24 22.08 -8.77
N ALA A 343 -6.83 22.64 -9.82
CA ALA A 343 -6.26 23.79 -10.52
C ALA A 343 -6.01 24.97 -9.57
N SER A 344 -6.99 25.27 -8.71
CA SER A 344 -6.90 26.36 -7.73
C SER A 344 -5.83 26.10 -6.66
N ILE A 345 -5.67 24.85 -6.23
CA ILE A 345 -4.64 24.44 -5.26
C ILE A 345 -3.26 24.61 -5.89
N LEU A 346 -3.08 24.13 -7.12
CA LEU A 346 -1.81 24.24 -7.84
C LEU A 346 -1.42 25.70 -8.05
N ASP A 347 -2.33 26.55 -8.51
CA ASP A 347 -2.08 27.97 -8.72
C ASP A 347 -1.64 28.66 -7.42
N HIS A 348 -2.39 28.45 -6.33
CA HIS A 348 -2.06 29.01 -5.03
C HIS A 348 -0.67 28.54 -4.53
N MET A 349 -0.39 27.24 -4.64
CA MET A 349 0.91 26.70 -4.21
C MET A 349 2.07 27.21 -5.07
N ASN A 350 1.86 27.32 -6.38
CA ASN A 350 2.86 27.78 -7.32
C ASN A 350 3.13 29.28 -7.24
N THR A 351 2.14 30.10 -6.86
CA THR A 351 2.29 31.56 -6.72
C THR A 351 2.79 31.95 -5.33
N ASP A 352 2.16 31.44 -4.28
CA ASP A 352 2.34 31.96 -2.92
C ASP A 352 3.32 31.12 -2.06
N HIS A 353 3.54 29.85 -2.41
CA HIS A 353 4.24 28.87 -1.56
C HIS A 353 5.45 28.19 -2.20
N GLN A 354 6.09 28.82 -3.20
CA GLN A 354 7.32 28.32 -3.83
C GLN A 354 8.41 27.92 -2.83
N HIS A 355 8.62 28.74 -1.81
CA HIS A 355 9.60 28.47 -0.75
C HIS A 355 9.32 27.17 0.01
N ASN A 356 8.05 26.83 0.25
CA ASN A 356 7.67 25.58 0.89
C ASN A 356 7.93 24.40 -0.05
N LEU A 357 7.60 24.52 -1.34
CA LEU A 357 7.84 23.45 -2.31
C LEU A 357 9.33 23.13 -2.49
N ILE A 358 10.18 24.16 -2.49
CA ILE A 358 11.64 24.00 -2.49
C ILE A 358 12.11 23.29 -1.21
N ALA A 359 11.59 23.70 -0.05
CA ALA A 359 11.91 23.06 1.22
C ALA A 359 11.49 21.58 1.23
N TYR A 360 10.34 21.23 0.64
CA TYR A 360 9.91 19.84 0.50
C TYR A 360 10.90 19.02 -0.33
N CYS A 361 11.32 19.54 -1.49
CA CYS A 361 12.28 18.86 -2.35
C CYS A 361 13.59 18.55 -1.63
N GLN A 362 14.08 19.50 -0.83
CA GLN A 362 15.31 19.32 -0.08
C GLN A 362 15.15 18.36 1.10
N HIS A 363 14.06 18.47 1.87
CA HIS A 363 13.85 17.65 3.06
C HIS A 363 13.55 16.17 2.72
N TYR A 364 12.61 15.92 1.80
CA TYR A 364 12.11 14.57 1.53
C TYR A 364 12.90 13.82 0.45
N HIS A 365 13.45 14.53 -0.55
CA HIS A 365 14.17 13.92 -1.68
C HIS A 365 15.65 14.28 -1.75
N GLN A 366 16.15 15.13 -0.84
CA GLN A 366 17.52 15.67 -0.88
C GLN A 366 17.88 16.36 -2.22
N VAL A 367 16.88 16.94 -2.88
CA VAL A 367 17.06 17.66 -4.16
C VAL A 367 17.08 19.16 -3.92
N ASN A 368 18.22 19.79 -4.22
CA ASN A 368 18.37 21.24 -4.24
C ASN A 368 17.89 21.81 -5.57
N THR A 369 16.89 22.70 -5.55
CA THR A 369 16.36 23.38 -6.74
C THR A 369 15.95 24.82 -6.41
N ASP A 370 16.21 25.75 -7.32
CA ASP A 370 15.87 27.18 -7.14
C ASP A 370 14.42 27.48 -7.55
N ARG A 371 13.84 26.64 -8.40
CA ARG A 371 12.47 26.76 -8.88
C ARG A 371 11.82 25.39 -8.94
N VAL A 372 10.56 25.33 -8.56
CA VAL A 372 9.77 24.11 -8.65
C VAL A 372 8.33 24.46 -9.01
N GLU A 373 7.66 23.55 -9.70
CA GLU A 373 6.26 23.72 -10.09
C GLU A 373 5.47 22.52 -9.59
N MET A 374 4.47 22.72 -8.73
CA MET A 374 3.49 21.69 -8.44
C MET A 374 2.65 21.46 -9.71
N ILE A 375 2.70 20.24 -10.23
CA ILE A 375 2.08 19.86 -11.51
C ILE A 375 0.82 19.02 -11.35
N GLY A 376 0.60 18.44 -10.17
CA GLY A 376 -0.60 17.69 -9.87
C GLY A 376 -0.77 17.40 -8.38
N ILE A 377 -2.02 17.19 -7.98
CA ILE A 377 -2.40 16.68 -6.66
C ILE A 377 -3.47 15.60 -6.84
N ASP A 378 -3.49 14.64 -5.94
CA ASP A 378 -4.45 13.54 -5.90
C ASP A 378 -4.62 13.05 -4.46
N PRO A 379 -5.55 12.11 -4.18
CA PRO A 379 -5.82 11.68 -2.82
C PRO A 379 -4.60 11.16 -2.06
N LEU A 380 -3.59 10.63 -2.73
CA LEU A 380 -2.43 10.01 -2.08
C LEU A 380 -1.23 10.93 -1.98
N GLY A 381 -1.24 12.10 -2.60
CA GLY A 381 -0.06 12.96 -2.62
C GLY A 381 -0.12 14.07 -3.66
N PHE A 382 1.02 14.70 -3.88
CA PHE A 382 1.22 15.67 -4.95
C PHE A 382 2.52 15.43 -5.69
N ASP A 383 2.58 16.00 -6.89
CA ASP A 383 3.72 15.93 -7.78
C ASP A 383 4.26 17.32 -8.07
N VAL A 384 5.59 17.42 -8.11
CA VAL A 384 6.28 18.63 -8.56
C VAL A 384 7.23 18.31 -9.71
N ARG A 385 7.52 19.32 -10.51
CA ARG A 385 8.57 19.34 -11.52
C ARG A 385 9.65 20.34 -11.12
N THR A 386 10.88 19.88 -11.02
CA THR A 386 12.04 20.75 -10.76
C THR A 386 12.48 21.48 -12.02
N GLN A 387 13.35 22.48 -11.88
CA GLN A 387 13.96 23.20 -13.01
C GLN A 387 14.70 22.27 -13.98
N GLN A 388 15.24 21.15 -13.48
CA GLN A 388 15.93 20.14 -14.28
C GLN A 388 14.97 19.16 -14.98
N SER A 389 13.66 19.47 -14.99
CA SER A 389 12.59 18.62 -15.53
C SER A 389 12.47 17.26 -14.84
N GLN A 390 12.99 17.12 -13.62
CA GLN A 390 12.79 15.94 -12.79
C GLN A 390 11.43 16.03 -12.12
N ARG A 391 10.65 14.96 -12.18
CA ARG A 391 9.43 14.81 -11.38
C ARG A 391 9.77 14.23 -10.01
N LEU A 392 9.25 14.85 -8.96
CA LEU A 392 9.28 14.30 -7.60
C LEU A 392 7.86 14.15 -7.09
N ARG A 393 7.56 12.99 -6.49
CA ARG A 393 6.26 12.70 -5.88
C ARG A 393 6.37 12.72 -4.37
N PHE A 394 5.36 13.28 -3.71
CA PHE A 394 5.30 13.43 -2.27
C PHE A 394 4.02 12.74 -1.76
N PRO A 395 4.14 11.62 -1.03
CA PRO A 395 2.97 10.98 -0.45
C PRO A 395 2.43 11.79 0.73
N PHE A 396 1.11 11.82 0.88
CA PHE A 396 0.47 12.26 2.12
C PHE A 396 0.46 11.13 3.14
N ALA A 397 0.45 11.49 4.43
CA ALA A 397 0.33 10.53 5.52
C ALA A 397 -1.04 9.83 5.52
N GLU A 398 -2.09 10.57 5.18
CA GLU A 398 -3.46 10.09 5.07
C GLU A 398 -4.07 10.54 3.73
N PRO A 399 -4.95 9.74 3.11
CA PRO A 399 -5.63 10.15 1.89
C PRO A 399 -6.48 11.41 2.08
N ILE A 400 -6.43 12.30 1.09
CA ILE A 400 -7.22 13.54 1.07
C ILE A 400 -8.36 13.45 0.05
N SER A 401 -9.43 14.22 0.27
CA SER A 401 -10.63 14.23 -0.58
C SER A 401 -11.02 15.62 -1.09
N ASN A 402 -10.49 16.69 -0.50
CA ASN A 402 -10.84 18.08 -0.80
C ASN A 402 -9.68 19.05 -0.50
N ALA A 403 -9.84 20.32 -0.90
CA ALA A 403 -8.85 21.37 -0.74
C ALA A 403 -8.51 21.70 0.73
N GLU A 404 -9.44 21.56 1.66
CA GLU A 404 -9.18 21.85 3.07
C GLU A 404 -8.27 20.77 3.68
N GLU A 405 -8.53 19.50 3.37
CA GLU A 405 -7.64 18.38 3.74
C GLU A 405 -6.26 18.51 3.08
N ALA A 406 -6.21 18.90 1.80
CA ALA A 406 -4.95 19.21 1.12
C ALA A 406 -4.16 20.30 1.84
N ARG A 407 -4.82 21.37 2.26
CA ARG A 407 -4.22 22.49 2.99
C ARG A 407 -3.63 22.03 4.33
N ILE A 408 -4.37 21.23 5.09
CA ILE A 408 -3.91 20.68 6.37
C ILE A 408 -2.66 19.81 6.15
N ALA A 409 -2.72 18.89 5.18
CA ALA A 409 -1.60 17.99 4.87
C ALA A 409 -0.33 18.76 4.46
N LEU A 410 -0.46 19.77 3.58
CA LEU A 410 0.67 20.60 3.14
C LEU A 410 1.26 21.44 4.28
N ILE A 411 0.42 21.97 5.18
CA ILE A 411 0.89 22.69 6.38
C ILE A 411 1.70 21.78 7.30
N ASP A 412 1.24 20.54 7.51
CA ASP A 412 1.94 19.59 8.36
C ASP A 412 3.29 19.18 7.74
N MET A 413 3.35 19.02 6.42
CA MET A 413 4.62 18.84 5.71
C MET A 413 5.56 20.05 5.85
N ALA A 414 5.02 21.28 5.82
CA ALA A 414 5.82 22.50 6.02
C ALA A 414 6.39 22.60 7.44
N LYS A 415 5.64 22.16 8.45
CA LYS A 415 6.14 22.07 9.82
C LYS A 415 7.29 21.06 9.92
N ALA A 416 7.16 19.90 9.28
CA ALA A 416 8.19 18.85 9.29
C ALA A 416 9.52 19.33 8.70
N CYS A 417 9.50 20.21 7.69
CA CYS A 417 10.71 20.75 7.05
C CYS A 417 11.48 21.78 7.90
N ARG A 418 10.89 22.27 9.00
CA ARG A 418 11.50 23.27 9.90
C ARG A 418 12.28 22.64 11.05
N VAL A 419 12.20 21.31 11.18
CA VAL A 419 12.91 20.47 12.15
C VAL A 419 14.12 19.87 11.44
#